data_AF-A0A0N4Y4K8-F1
#
_entry.id   AF-A0A0N4Y4K8-F1
#
_cell.length_a   1.000
_cell.length_b   1.000
_cell.length_c   1.000
_cell.angle_alpha   90.00
_cell.angle_beta   90.00
_cell.angle_gamma   90.00
#
_symmetry.space_group_name_H-M   'P 1'
#
loop_
_entity.id
_entity.type
_entity.pdbx_description
1 polymer ?
#
loop_
_entity_poly.entity_id
_entity_poly.type
_entity_poly.pdbx_seq_one_letter_code
_entity_poly.pdbx_strand_id
1 'polypeptide(L)'
;MSTSLFFLAFAAVTIASPTSSITCSRGVITVPASSGSFELCIDNERQSIINTTESTNYLLLVSPLEQSVNVRLRSFEDAEIHESVEWCERPTFCEHQYFLSKTLLGNPHCWPTGAIISLAMLTYAIITVIMGVAWTISHLAKRNRKQSNPISQTNSNTNEGQTRQMPCSFELTPLPSSTVLALCALLTIHSTSACQHGYMRHSADLVCNEKNQCHLEYSRELPFNKIQSELCVEIIHANKTIGTAKFTKKTVDSQCSKVTHFFTRPTKLQIFNSKRCAQAGSCTPEKCETLQPNETIHELKYVAKYPGYSGCLRSCGGMFCGCFMHLPACWLEFLKYSVAPIGLQPSL
;
A
#
# COMPACT_ATOMS: atom_id res chain seq x y z
N MET A 1 45.03 -29.73 44.69
CA MET A 1 44.57 -30.43 43.48
C MET A 1 43.25 -29.83 43.04
N SER A 2 43.28 -28.96 42.04
CA SER A 2 42.22 -28.83 41.03
C SER A 2 42.79 -27.92 39.93
N THR A 3 43.10 -28.53 38.80
CA THR A 3 43.73 -27.93 37.63
C THR A 3 42.66 -27.42 36.68
N SER A 4 42.66 -26.12 36.38
CA SER A 4 41.87 -25.53 35.30
C SER A 4 42.52 -25.82 33.95
N LEU A 5 41.80 -26.51 33.06
CA LEU A 5 42.14 -26.66 31.65
C LEU A 5 41.69 -25.42 30.86
N PHE A 6 42.64 -24.69 30.28
CA PHE A 6 42.40 -23.70 29.22
C PHE A 6 42.51 -24.41 27.87
N PHE A 7 41.45 -24.39 27.06
CA PHE A 7 41.51 -24.74 25.64
C PHE A 7 41.64 -23.46 24.82
N LEU A 8 42.78 -23.32 24.12
CA LEU A 8 43.02 -22.30 23.10
C LEU A 8 42.44 -22.81 21.76
N ALA A 9 41.39 -22.16 21.27
CA ALA A 9 40.90 -22.35 19.91
C ALA A 9 41.65 -21.41 18.97
N PHE A 10 42.48 -21.97 18.09
CA PHE A 10 43.07 -21.24 16.96
C PHE A 10 41.97 -20.99 15.91
N ALA A 11 41.56 -19.72 15.74
CA ALA A 11 40.76 -19.31 14.60
C ALA A 11 41.67 -19.13 13.39
N ALA A 12 41.53 -20.01 12.39
CA ALA A 12 42.13 -19.83 11.09
C ALA A 12 41.46 -18.62 10.40
N VAL A 13 42.24 -17.56 10.19
CA VAL A 13 41.81 -16.42 9.35
C VAL A 13 41.91 -16.88 7.90
N THR A 14 40.80 -17.34 7.33
CA THR A 14 40.65 -17.41 5.88
C THR A 14 40.42 -16.00 5.38
N ILE A 15 41.43 -15.42 4.71
CA ILE A 15 41.26 -14.19 3.95
C ILE A 15 40.38 -14.55 2.74
N ALA A 16 39.08 -14.32 2.86
CA ALA A 16 38.17 -14.34 1.73
C ALA A 16 38.45 -13.09 0.89
N SER A 17 38.82 -13.31 -0.37
CA SER A 17 38.88 -12.26 -1.40
C SER A 17 37.51 -11.57 -1.52
N PRO A 18 37.46 -10.24 -1.74
CA PRO A 18 36.19 -9.50 -1.79
C PRO A 18 35.44 -9.87 -3.08
N THR A 19 34.50 -10.80 -2.97
CA THR A 19 33.41 -10.92 -3.93
C THR A 19 32.51 -9.69 -3.76
N SER A 20 32.32 -8.92 -4.82
CA SER A 20 31.43 -7.76 -4.88
C SER A 20 29.95 -8.18 -4.78
N SER A 21 29.54 -8.64 -3.61
CA SER A 21 28.14 -9.02 -3.32
C SER A 21 27.37 -7.81 -2.79
N ILE A 22 26.21 -7.53 -3.39
CA ILE A 22 25.21 -6.59 -2.86
C ILE A 22 24.80 -7.04 -1.46
N THR A 23 24.64 -6.11 -0.53
CA THR A 23 24.08 -6.42 0.80
C THR A 23 22.84 -5.59 1.07
N CYS A 24 21.79 -6.25 1.58
CA CYS A 24 20.54 -5.61 1.96
C CYS A 24 20.34 -5.71 3.47
N SER A 25 20.11 -4.56 4.12
CA SER A 25 19.75 -4.53 5.54
C SER A 25 18.69 -3.47 5.81
N ARG A 26 17.58 -3.87 6.44
CA ARG A 26 16.48 -2.98 6.89
C ARG A 26 15.98 -2.01 5.81
N GLY A 27 15.74 -2.50 4.59
CA GLY A 27 15.24 -1.68 3.49
C GLY A 27 16.28 -0.80 2.79
N VAL A 28 17.56 -0.92 3.14
CA VAL A 28 18.68 -0.22 2.49
C VAL A 28 19.51 -1.22 1.69
N ILE A 29 19.72 -0.91 0.41
CA ILE A 29 20.59 -1.63 -0.51
C ILE A 29 21.95 -0.93 -0.49
N THR A 30 23.00 -1.61 -0.06
CA THR A 30 24.38 -1.10 -0.13
C THR A 30 25.07 -1.73 -1.32
N VAL A 31 25.43 -0.90 -2.29
CA VAL A 31 26.20 -1.30 -3.48
C VAL A 31 27.67 -0.99 -3.21
N PRO A 32 28.58 -1.97 -3.32
CA PRO A 32 30.01 -1.72 -3.14
C PRO A 32 30.56 -0.80 -4.23
N ALA A 33 31.62 -0.05 -3.92
CA ALA A 33 32.27 0.83 -4.89
C ALA A 33 32.81 0.00 -6.08
N SER A 34 32.44 0.39 -7.30
CA SER A 34 32.84 -0.29 -8.53
C SER A 34 33.33 0.74 -9.56
N SER A 35 34.51 0.50 -10.13
CA SER A 35 35.16 1.35 -11.14
C SER A 35 34.59 1.12 -12.54
N GLY A 36 33.26 1.22 -12.70
CA GLY A 36 32.55 1.03 -13.97
C GLY A 36 31.09 1.47 -13.93
N SER A 37 30.41 1.41 -15.08
CA SER A 37 28.96 1.59 -15.15
C SER A 37 28.24 0.32 -14.65
N PHE A 38 27.22 0.49 -13.83
CA PHE A 38 26.38 -0.61 -13.35
C PHE A 38 24.90 -0.30 -13.51
N GLU A 39 24.10 -1.33 -13.78
CA GLU A 39 22.64 -1.26 -13.87
C GLU A 39 22.05 -1.88 -12.59
N LEU A 40 21.30 -1.06 -11.83
CA LEU A 40 20.55 -1.50 -10.66
C LEU A 40 19.09 -1.72 -11.07
N CYS A 41 18.62 -2.96 -10.95
CA CYS A 41 17.24 -3.35 -11.20
C CYS A 41 16.55 -3.64 -9.86
N ILE A 42 15.43 -2.97 -9.61
CA ILE A 42 14.56 -3.21 -8.47
C ILE A 42 13.23 -3.68 -9.05
N ASP A 43 12.92 -4.97 -8.92
CA ASP A 43 11.83 -5.64 -9.64
C ASP A 43 11.85 -5.36 -11.17
N ASN A 44 10.92 -4.52 -11.67
CA ASN A 44 10.80 -4.14 -13.08
C ASN A 44 11.34 -2.74 -13.40
N GLU A 45 11.69 -1.96 -12.38
CA GLU A 45 12.25 -0.62 -12.56
C GLU A 45 13.77 -0.70 -12.71
N ARG A 46 14.30 0.00 -13.70
CA ARG A 46 15.72 -0.03 -14.09
C ARG A 46 16.33 1.35 -13.93
N GLN A 47 17.43 1.43 -13.20
CA GLN A 47 18.24 2.63 -13.08
C GLN A 47 19.68 2.32 -13.52
N SER A 48 20.11 2.98 -14.60
CA SER A 48 21.51 2.93 -15.06
C SER A 48 22.30 4.03 -14.35
N ILE A 49 23.35 3.65 -13.61
CA ILE A 49 24.21 4.59 -12.89
C ILE A 49 25.63 4.49 -13.48
N ILE A 50 26.23 5.66 -13.75
CA ILE A 50 27.54 5.77 -14.36
C ILE A 50 28.51 6.29 -13.30
N ASN A 51 29.53 5.48 -12.99
CA ASN A 51 30.67 5.78 -12.12
C ASN A 51 30.32 6.21 -10.69
N THR A 52 30.62 5.35 -9.72
CA THR A 52 30.52 5.70 -8.30
C THR A 52 31.76 5.22 -7.56
N THR A 53 32.56 6.18 -7.08
CA THR A 53 33.82 5.92 -6.36
C THR A 53 33.62 5.53 -4.89
N GLU A 54 32.39 5.64 -4.38
CA GLU A 54 32.01 5.34 -3.00
C GLU A 54 30.87 4.31 -2.94
N SER A 55 30.75 3.59 -1.83
CA SER A 55 29.61 2.70 -1.59
C SER A 55 28.32 3.53 -1.50
N THR A 56 27.36 3.26 -2.37
CA THR A 56 26.07 3.98 -2.40
C THR A 56 24.97 3.20 -1.70
N ASN A 57 24.18 3.92 -0.91
CA ASN A 57 23.03 3.38 -0.19
C ASN A 57 21.75 3.82 -0.89
N TYR A 58 20.93 2.84 -1.31
CA TYR A 58 19.61 3.08 -1.90
C TYR A 58 18.53 2.65 -0.93
N LEU A 59 17.53 3.51 -0.71
CA LEU A 59 16.41 3.22 0.19
C LEU A 59 15.23 2.69 -0.62
N LEU A 60 14.76 1.48 -0.27
CA LEU A 60 13.58 0.88 -0.88
C LEU A 60 12.32 1.63 -0.44
N LEU A 61 11.40 1.88 -1.38
CA LEU A 61 10.12 2.50 -1.05
C LEU A 61 9.30 1.59 -0.11
N VAL A 62 8.62 2.24 0.84
CA VAL A 62 7.70 1.57 1.76
C VAL A 62 6.49 1.04 0.98
N SER A 63 6.14 -0.22 1.16
CA SER A 63 4.97 -0.86 0.56
C SER A 63 4.00 -1.33 1.65
N PRO A 64 2.67 -1.18 1.47
CA PRO A 64 1.67 -1.73 2.37
C PRO A 64 1.54 -3.26 2.27
N LEU A 65 2.08 -3.85 1.20
CA LEU A 65 2.25 -5.29 1.05
C LEU A 65 3.69 -5.61 1.52
N GLU A 66 3.81 -6.37 2.63
CA GLU A 66 5.06 -6.93 3.18
C GLU A 66 5.68 -7.97 2.23
N GLN A 67 6.06 -7.53 1.03
CA GLN A 67 6.66 -8.36 0.00
C GLN A 67 8.14 -8.00 -0.15
N SER A 68 8.98 -9.03 -0.15
CA SER A 68 10.38 -8.94 -0.52
C SER A 68 10.51 -8.52 -1.98
N VAL A 69 11.59 -7.81 -2.28
CA VAL A 69 11.88 -7.22 -3.59
C VAL A 69 13.09 -7.89 -4.18
N ASN A 70 13.03 -8.19 -5.48
CA ASN A 70 14.17 -8.74 -6.20
C ASN A 70 15.09 -7.59 -6.61
N VAL A 71 16.30 -7.57 -6.06
CA VAL A 71 17.32 -6.58 -6.40
C VAL A 71 18.40 -7.26 -7.23
N ARG A 72 18.65 -6.74 -8.43
CA ARG A 72 19.70 -7.25 -9.33
C ARG A 72 20.68 -6.14 -9.66
N LEU A 73 21.96 -6.42 -9.47
CA LEU A 73 23.04 -5.55 -9.92
C LEU A 73 23.74 -6.22 -11.09
N ARG A 74 23.84 -5.47 -12.19
CA ARG A 74 24.59 -5.88 -13.37
C ARG A 74 25.75 -4.91 -13.55
N SER A 75 26.98 -5.38 -13.32
CA SER A 75 28.19 -4.62 -13.63
C SER A 75 28.76 -5.04 -14.98
N PHE A 76 29.30 -4.07 -15.72
CA PHE A 76 29.92 -4.27 -17.02
C PHE A 76 31.43 -4.06 -16.87
N GLU A 77 32.20 -5.14 -16.72
CA GLU A 77 33.67 -5.09 -16.58
C GLU A 77 34.29 -5.97 -17.68
N ASP A 78 35.19 -5.41 -18.49
CA ASP A 78 35.97 -6.09 -19.55
C ASP A 78 35.20 -7.12 -20.42
N ALA A 79 34.02 -6.73 -20.91
CA ALA A 79 33.13 -7.52 -21.77
C ALA A 79 32.48 -8.76 -21.10
N GLU A 80 32.67 -8.94 -19.79
CA GLU A 80 32.00 -9.97 -18.99
C GLU A 80 30.92 -9.32 -18.11
N ILE A 81 29.72 -9.91 -18.10
CA ILE A 81 28.59 -9.40 -17.33
C ILE A 81 28.56 -10.13 -16.00
N HIS A 82 28.89 -9.43 -14.92
CA HIS A 82 28.73 -9.95 -13.57
C HIS A 82 27.34 -9.57 -13.04
N GLU A 83 26.50 -10.58 -12.82
CA GLU A 83 25.17 -10.44 -12.25
C GLU A 83 25.16 -10.94 -10.80
N SER A 84 24.77 -10.07 -9.88
CA SER A 84 24.47 -10.43 -8.49
C SER A 84 23.00 -10.19 -8.20
N VAL A 85 22.35 -11.17 -7.56
CA VAL A 85 20.92 -11.16 -7.27
C VAL A 85 20.74 -11.41 -5.79
N GLU A 86 20.02 -10.52 -5.12
CA GLU A 86 19.70 -10.62 -3.69
C GLU A 86 18.21 -10.32 -3.46
N TRP A 87 17.59 -11.02 -2.53
CA TRP A 87 16.21 -10.77 -2.12
C TRP A 87 16.19 -9.87 -0.90
N CYS A 88 15.61 -8.68 -1.04
CA CYS A 88 15.69 -7.65 -0.02
C CYS A 88 14.32 -7.39 0.60
N GLU A 89 14.25 -7.40 1.93
CA GLU A 89 13.04 -7.01 2.65
C GLU A 89 12.84 -5.49 2.57
N ARG A 90 11.60 -5.06 2.31
CA ARG A 90 11.23 -3.65 2.34
C ARG A 90 11.26 -3.12 3.79
N PRO A 91 11.54 -1.82 3.99
CA PRO A 91 11.53 -1.25 5.33
C PRO A 91 10.13 -1.37 5.94
N THR A 92 10.07 -1.78 7.20
CA THR A 92 8.78 -1.93 7.88
C THR A 92 8.13 -0.55 8.06
N PHE A 93 6.81 -0.48 7.89
CA PHE A 93 6.04 0.78 7.89
C PHE A 93 6.23 1.61 9.18
N CYS A 94 6.59 0.96 10.29
CA CYS A 94 6.61 1.56 11.63
C CYS A 94 8.02 1.87 12.18
N GLU A 95 9.10 1.51 11.49
CA GLU A 95 10.46 1.47 12.10
C GLU A 95 11.23 2.80 12.04
N HIS A 96 10.73 3.81 11.30
CA HIS A 96 11.41 5.11 11.15
C HIS A 96 10.64 6.28 11.77
N GLN A 97 10.31 6.22 13.06
CA GLN A 97 9.64 7.34 13.73
C GLN A 97 10.31 7.72 15.05
N TYR A 98 10.89 8.91 15.05
CA TYR A 98 11.38 9.61 16.23
C TYR A 98 10.24 9.83 17.24
N PHE A 99 10.57 9.74 18.53
CA PHE A 99 9.67 10.06 19.64
C PHE A 99 9.17 11.50 19.44
N LEU A 100 7.85 11.68 19.22
CA LEU A 100 7.15 12.95 18.89
C LEU A 100 7.06 13.35 17.40
N SER A 101 7.20 12.42 16.45
CA SER A 101 6.79 12.73 15.07
C SER A 101 5.28 12.97 14.96
N LYS A 102 4.86 13.86 14.05
CA LYS A 102 3.43 14.06 13.70
C LYS A 102 2.79 12.75 13.23
N THR A 103 3.61 11.83 12.72
CA THR A 103 3.22 10.51 12.23
C THR A 103 2.96 9.50 13.37
N LEU A 104 3.64 9.63 14.51
CA LEU A 104 3.49 8.77 15.69
C LEU A 104 2.29 9.18 16.56
N LEU A 105 2.06 10.49 16.73
CA LEU A 105 0.95 11.00 17.55
C LEU A 105 -0.41 10.90 16.85
N GLY A 106 -0.43 10.82 15.53
CA GLY A 106 -1.65 10.78 14.71
C GLY A 106 -2.06 9.39 14.20
N ASN A 107 -1.22 8.37 14.35
CA ASN A 107 -1.49 7.04 13.81
C ASN A 107 -1.48 5.95 14.90
N PRO A 108 -2.64 5.59 15.48
CA PRO A 108 -2.74 4.57 16.53
C PRO A 108 -2.35 3.16 16.05
N HIS A 109 -2.24 2.90 14.74
CA HIS A 109 -1.75 1.63 14.21
C HIS A 109 -0.25 1.41 14.44
N CYS A 110 0.55 2.48 14.49
CA CYS A 110 2.02 2.36 14.59
C CYS A 110 2.51 2.36 16.05
N TRP A 111 1.76 2.96 16.98
CA TRP A 111 2.13 3.03 18.40
C TRP A 111 0.94 2.86 19.35
N PRO A 112 0.33 1.65 19.40
CA PRO A 112 -0.89 1.40 20.17
C PRO A 112 -0.68 1.60 21.68
N THR A 113 0.47 1.20 22.22
CA THR A 113 0.78 1.36 23.65
C THR A 113 0.82 2.82 24.08
N GLY A 114 1.41 3.70 23.26
CA GLY A 114 1.45 5.13 23.55
C GLY A 114 0.10 5.81 23.42
N ALA A 115 -0.74 5.39 22.48
CA ALA A 115 -2.11 5.88 22.34
C ALA A 115 -2.98 5.52 23.57
N ILE A 116 -2.80 4.32 24.12
CA ILE A 116 -3.50 3.89 25.34
C ILE A 116 -3.04 4.73 26.54
N ILE A 117 -1.72 4.93 26.71
CA ILE A 117 -1.17 5.72 27.81
C ILE A 117 -1.61 7.18 27.72
N SER A 118 -1.59 7.78 26.54
CA SER A 118 -1.99 9.19 26.36
C SER A 118 -3.47 9.40 26.65
N LEU A 119 -4.33 8.48 26.20
CA LEU A 119 -5.75 8.51 26.51
C LEU A 119 -6.01 8.33 28.01
N ALA A 120 -5.30 7.42 28.67
CA ALA A 120 -5.39 7.21 30.12
C ALA A 120 -4.96 8.45 30.92
N MET A 121 -3.87 9.12 30.52
CA MET A 121 -3.40 10.34 31.17
C MET A 121 -4.39 11.50 30.99
N LEU A 122 -4.93 11.66 29.79
CA LEU A 122 -5.87 12.74 29.48
C LEU A 122 -7.21 12.55 30.20
N THR A 123 -7.72 11.32 30.25
CA THR A 123 -8.93 10.99 31.04
C THR A 123 -8.71 11.19 32.53
N TYR A 124 -7.57 10.80 33.08
CA TYR A 124 -7.22 11.05 34.48
C TYR A 124 -7.14 12.55 34.81
N ALA A 125 -6.53 13.35 33.93
CA ALA A 125 -6.47 14.81 34.08
C ALA A 125 -7.88 15.44 34.08
N ILE A 126 -8.77 15.01 33.20
CA ILE A 126 -10.16 15.51 33.16
C ILE A 126 -10.90 15.16 34.45
N ILE A 127 -10.80 13.90 34.90
CA ILE A 127 -11.47 13.44 36.12
C ILE A 127 -10.97 14.21 37.34
N THR A 128 -9.66 14.41 37.48
CA THR A 128 -9.08 15.16 38.61
C THR A 128 -9.53 16.62 38.64
N VAL A 129 -9.64 17.28 37.47
CA VAL A 129 -10.19 18.64 37.37
C VAL A 129 -11.65 18.69 37.79
N ILE A 130 -12.48 17.75 37.31
CA ILE A 130 -13.91 17.67 37.67
C ILE A 130 -14.06 17.48 39.19
N MET A 131 -13.28 16.58 39.78
CA MET A 131 -13.30 16.33 41.23
C MET A 131 -12.84 17.56 42.03
N GLY A 132 -11.83 18.29 41.55
CA GLY A 132 -11.38 19.54 42.16
C GLY A 132 -12.45 20.65 42.12
N VAL A 133 -13.13 20.81 40.98
CA VAL A 133 -14.24 21.77 40.84
C VAL A 133 -15.42 21.39 41.74
N ALA A 134 -15.80 20.12 41.77
CA ALA A 134 -16.84 19.63 42.67
C ALA A 134 -16.48 19.87 44.15
N TRP A 135 -15.22 19.62 44.52
CA TRP A 135 -14.74 19.86 45.88
C TRP A 135 -14.78 21.34 46.26
N THR A 136 -14.33 22.24 45.40
CA THR A 136 -14.37 23.69 45.67
C THR A 136 -15.79 24.23 45.78
N ILE A 137 -16.71 23.80 44.91
CA ILE A 137 -18.15 24.14 45.00
C ILE A 137 -18.74 23.64 46.33
N SER A 138 -18.44 22.39 46.71
CA SER A 138 -18.94 21.82 47.96
C SER A 138 -18.38 22.54 49.20
N HIS A 139 -17.13 23.01 49.14
CA HIS A 139 -16.48 23.73 50.21
C HIS A 139 -17.06 25.14 50.38
N LEU A 140 -17.32 25.85 49.27
CA LEU A 140 -17.99 27.16 49.28
C LEU A 140 -19.43 27.04 49.80
N ALA A 141 -20.17 26.01 49.37
CA ALA A 141 -21.52 25.74 49.87
C ALA A 141 -21.53 25.47 51.39
N LYS A 142 -20.57 24.68 51.90
CA LYS A 142 -20.43 24.44 53.36
C LYS A 142 -20.04 25.69 54.13
N ARG A 143 -19.21 26.58 53.56
CA ARG A 143 -18.78 27.83 54.19
C ARG A 143 -19.93 28.84 54.27
N ASN A 144 -20.73 28.97 53.21
CA ASN A 144 -21.95 29.80 53.21
C ASN A 144 -23.01 29.27 54.19
N ARG A 145 -23.15 27.93 54.31
CA ARG A 145 -24.10 27.31 55.25
C ARG A 145 -23.72 27.50 56.72
N LYS A 146 -22.42 27.69 57.03
CA LYS A 146 -21.93 28.01 58.38
C LYS A 146 -22.02 29.50 58.73
N GLN A 147 -22.24 30.37 57.74
CA GLN A 147 -22.35 31.82 57.96
C GLN A 147 -23.81 32.29 58.09
N SER A 148 -24.79 31.45 57.71
CA SER A 148 -26.21 31.73 57.99
C SER A 148 -26.66 31.13 59.33
N ASN A 149 -26.74 32.03 60.33
CA ASN A 149 -27.54 32.00 61.58
C ASN A 149 -26.85 31.50 62.86
N PRO A 150 -26.97 32.28 63.96
CA PRO A 150 -28.26 32.40 64.66
C PRO A 150 -28.69 33.85 64.97
N ILE A 151 -30.01 34.12 65.01
CA ILE A 151 -30.69 34.96 66.04
C ILE A 151 -32.23 34.91 65.87
N SER A 152 -32.88 34.66 67.02
CA SER A 152 -34.24 34.97 67.51
C SER A 152 -35.51 34.22 67.06
N GLN A 153 -35.99 33.43 68.05
CA GLN A 153 -37.35 33.32 68.59
C GLN A 153 -38.48 34.16 67.94
N THR A 154 -39.69 33.57 67.80
CA THR A 154 -40.90 33.88 68.62
C THR A 154 -42.12 33.06 68.14
N ASN A 155 -42.97 32.67 69.11
CA ASN A 155 -44.29 32.02 69.03
C ASN A 155 -45.19 32.44 67.85
N SER A 156 -46.03 31.51 67.36
CA SER A 156 -47.50 31.60 67.39
C SER A 156 -48.18 30.43 66.64
N ASN A 157 -49.29 29.95 67.21
CA ASN A 157 -50.25 29.04 66.60
C ASN A 157 -50.91 29.66 65.36
N THR A 158 -51.10 28.91 64.27
CA THR A 158 -52.38 28.89 63.54
C THR A 158 -52.44 27.72 62.55
N ASN A 159 -53.62 27.10 62.48
CA ASN A 159 -54.02 26.18 61.42
C ASN A 159 -54.10 26.91 60.07
N GLU A 160 -53.83 26.18 59.00
CA GLU A 160 -54.65 26.01 57.78
C GLU A 160 -53.77 25.73 56.57
N GLY A 161 -54.24 24.79 55.74
CA GLY A 161 -53.42 24.07 54.78
C GLY A 161 -53.15 24.84 53.49
N GLN A 162 -52.10 24.41 52.80
CA GLN A 162 -52.16 24.27 51.35
C GLN A 162 -51.04 23.38 50.81
N THR A 163 -51.49 22.41 50.04
CA THR A 163 -50.78 21.40 49.25
C THR A 163 -49.64 22.00 48.42
N ARG A 164 -48.41 21.48 48.55
CA ARG A 164 -47.40 21.51 47.49
C ARG A 164 -46.32 20.44 47.72
N GLN A 165 -46.39 19.42 46.86
CA GLN A 165 -45.33 18.57 46.31
C GLN A 165 -44.03 18.43 47.11
N MET A 166 -43.84 17.23 47.64
CA MET A 166 -42.60 16.72 48.20
C MET A 166 -41.82 15.97 47.11
N PRO A 167 -40.66 16.47 46.64
CA PRO A 167 -39.66 15.61 46.02
C PRO A 167 -38.92 14.87 47.13
N CYS A 168 -38.88 13.53 47.04
CA CYS A 168 -38.10 12.69 47.93
C CYS A 168 -36.66 13.21 48.02
N SER A 169 -36.22 13.56 49.23
CA SER A 169 -34.82 13.83 49.53
C SER A 169 -34.05 12.51 49.40
N PHE A 170 -33.28 12.37 48.32
CA PHE A 170 -32.24 11.35 48.24
C PHE A 170 -31.11 11.76 49.18
N GLU A 171 -31.05 11.10 50.33
CA GLU A 171 -29.92 11.18 51.24
C GLU A 171 -28.79 10.34 50.64
N LEU A 172 -27.75 11.00 50.09
CA LEU A 172 -26.56 10.31 49.60
C LEU A 172 -25.78 9.78 50.80
N THR A 173 -25.91 8.48 51.05
CA THR A 173 -25.01 7.73 51.91
C THR A 173 -23.61 7.66 51.29
N PRO A 174 -22.53 7.74 52.09
CA PRO A 174 -21.18 7.62 51.58
C PRO A 174 -20.94 6.19 51.07
N LEU A 175 -20.45 6.07 49.83
CA LEU A 175 -20.15 4.80 49.17
C LEU A 175 -19.22 3.93 50.04
N PRO A 176 -19.61 2.69 50.41
CA PRO A 176 -18.71 1.74 51.06
C PRO A 176 -17.74 1.14 50.02
N SER A 177 -16.73 0.41 50.49
CA SER A 177 -15.59 -0.18 49.75
C SER A 177 -15.94 -1.24 48.68
N SER A 178 -17.15 -1.17 48.12
CA SER A 178 -17.70 -1.99 47.03
C SER A 178 -17.19 -1.55 45.64
N THR A 179 -16.65 -0.33 45.50
CA THR A 179 -16.09 0.16 44.24
C THR A 179 -14.88 -0.65 43.77
N VAL A 180 -14.09 -1.22 44.70
CA VAL A 180 -12.96 -2.10 44.38
C VAL A 180 -13.45 -3.45 43.83
N LEU A 181 -14.55 -3.98 44.36
CA LEU A 181 -15.17 -5.22 43.86
C LEU A 181 -15.81 -5.03 42.47
N ALA A 182 -16.43 -3.87 42.22
CA ALA A 182 -16.95 -3.52 40.89
C ALA A 182 -15.82 -3.35 39.85
N LEU A 183 -14.68 -2.77 40.25
CA LEU A 183 -13.47 -2.67 39.43
C LEU A 183 -12.81 -4.04 39.18
N CYS A 184 -12.77 -4.92 40.17
CA CYS A 184 -12.27 -6.28 40.00
C CYS A 184 -13.19 -7.15 39.12
N ALA A 185 -14.51 -6.97 39.18
CA ALA A 185 -15.45 -7.66 38.30
C ALA A 185 -15.24 -7.28 36.83
N LEU A 186 -14.95 -6.01 36.53
CA LEU A 186 -14.65 -5.53 35.17
C LEU A 186 -13.34 -6.11 34.60
N LEU A 187 -12.39 -6.50 35.44
CA LEU A 187 -11.09 -7.06 35.03
C LEU A 187 -11.13 -8.58 34.77
N THR A 188 -12.24 -9.26 35.07
CA THR A 188 -12.37 -10.72 34.91
C THR A 188 -13.06 -11.17 33.61
N ILE A 189 -13.38 -10.25 32.70
CA ILE A 189 -13.99 -10.58 31.40
C ILE A 189 -12.90 -11.14 30.46
N HIS A 190 -12.49 -12.39 30.69
CA HIS A 190 -11.77 -13.14 29.67
C HIS A 190 -12.77 -13.59 28.60
N SER A 191 -12.55 -13.11 27.38
CA SER A 191 -13.03 -13.65 26.11
C SER A 191 -14.45 -14.22 26.12
N THR A 192 -15.45 -13.36 26.36
CA THR A 192 -16.80 -13.72 25.95
C THR A 192 -16.86 -13.60 24.42
N SER A 193 -17.30 -14.66 23.75
CA SER A 193 -17.58 -14.61 22.31
C SER A 193 -18.85 -13.79 22.10
N ALA A 194 -18.71 -12.47 22.11
CA ALA A 194 -19.79 -11.54 21.82
C ALA A 194 -19.95 -11.41 20.30
N CYS A 195 -21.17 -11.61 19.81
CA CYS A 195 -21.48 -11.34 18.41
C CYS A 195 -22.01 -9.92 18.27
N GLN A 196 -21.61 -9.21 17.22
CA GLN A 196 -22.08 -7.87 16.97
C GLN A 196 -23.54 -7.90 16.50
N HIS A 197 -24.42 -7.20 17.23
CA HIS A 197 -25.79 -6.96 16.80
C HIS A 197 -25.77 -5.85 15.73
N GLY A 198 -25.92 -6.23 14.47
CA GLY A 198 -25.96 -5.28 13.35
C GLY A 198 -27.37 -4.82 13.06
N TYR A 199 -27.48 -3.61 12.52
CA TYR A 199 -28.75 -3.08 12.04
C TYR A 199 -29.16 -3.81 10.77
N MET A 200 -30.36 -4.36 10.76
CA MET A 200 -30.92 -5.09 9.63
C MET A 200 -32.24 -4.44 9.19
N ARG A 201 -32.52 -4.51 7.88
CA ARG A 201 -33.77 -3.99 7.34
C ARG A 201 -34.79 -5.13 7.31
N HIS A 202 -35.98 -4.89 7.86
CA HIS A 202 -37.06 -5.87 7.92
C HIS A 202 -38.25 -5.41 7.07
N SER A 203 -38.76 -6.30 6.22
CA SER A 203 -40.04 -6.18 5.53
C SER A 203 -40.93 -7.37 5.88
N ALA A 204 -42.24 -7.15 5.92
CA ALA A 204 -43.23 -8.20 6.06
C ALA A 204 -44.33 -7.94 5.03
N ASP A 205 -44.41 -8.82 4.04
CA ASP A 205 -45.30 -8.68 2.91
C ASP A 205 -46.36 -9.79 2.95
N LEU A 206 -47.63 -9.43 2.77
CA LEU A 206 -48.72 -10.41 2.70
C LEU A 206 -48.85 -10.87 1.24
N VAL A 207 -48.36 -12.07 0.95
CA VAL A 207 -48.38 -12.66 -0.38
C VAL A 207 -49.55 -13.64 -0.48
N CYS A 208 -50.53 -13.29 -1.32
CA CYS A 208 -51.70 -14.11 -1.58
C CYS A 208 -51.55 -14.83 -2.92
N ASN A 209 -51.75 -16.14 -2.92
CA ASN A 209 -51.76 -16.95 -4.12
C ASN A 209 -53.11 -16.79 -4.87
N GLU A 210 -53.19 -17.22 -6.14
CA GLU A 210 -54.40 -17.08 -6.98
C GLU A 210 -55.67 -17.71 -6.37
N LYS A 211 -55.50 -18.64 -5.43
CA LYS A 211 -56.59 -19.32 -4.69
C LYS A 211 -56.98 -18.60 -3.38
N ASN A 212 -56.63 -17.33 -3.20
CA ASN A 212 -56.83 -16.56 -1.95
C ASN A 212 -56.18 -17.18 -0.71
N GLN A 213 -55.15 -18.00 -0.88
CA GLN A 213 -54.33 -18.47 0.23
C GLN A 213 -53.20 -17.47 0.47
N CYS A 214 -53.30 -16.71 1.56
CA CYS A 214 -52.33 -15.68 1.92
C CYS A 214 -51.35 -16.19 2.97
N HIS A 215 -50.07 -15.87 2.79
CA HIS A 215 -49.02 -16.09 3.77
C HIS A 215 -48.21 -14.81 3.95
N LEU A 216 -47.63 -14.65 5.15
CA LEU A 216 -46.72 -13.55 5.43
C LEU A 216 -45.30 -13.97 5.05
N GLU A 217 -44.71 -13.25 4.11
CA GLU A 217 -43.31 -13.41 3.72
C GLU A 217 -42.47 -12.36 4.44
N TYR A 218 -41.47 -12.81 5.20
CA TYR A 218 -40.57 -11.95 5.96
C TYR A 218 -39.23 -11.83 5.23
N SER A 219 -38.92 -10.64 4.73
CA SER A 219 -37.62 -10.35 4.09
C SER A 219 -36.71 -9.57 5.04
N ARG A 220 -35.43 -9.97 5.09
CA ARG A 220 -34.42 -9.42 6.00
C ARG A 220 -33.12 -9.14 5.23
N GLU A 221 -32.78 -7.86 5.06
CA GLU A 221 -31.54 -7.46 4.40
C GLU A 221 -30.41 -7.29 5.44
N LEU A 222 -29.26 -7.90 5.15
CA LEU A 222 -28.10 -7.96 6.03
C LEU A 222 -26.93 -7.20 5.38
N PRO A 223 -26.70 -5.92 5.73
CA PRO A 223 -25.59 -5.16 5.16
C PRO A 223 -24.25 -5.57 5.79
N PHE A 224 -23.32 -6.08 5.00
CA PHE A 224 -21.94 -6.36 5.45
C PHE A 224 -20.98 -5.23 5.06
N ASN A 225 -20.27 -4.67 6.04
CA ASN A 225 -19.24 -3.65 5.83
C ASN A 225 -17.87 -4.15 6.32
N LYS A 226 -16.78 -3.41 6.03
CA LYS A 226 -15.42 -3.68 6.52
C LYS A 226 -15.33 -3.79 8.05
N ILE A 227 -16.22 -3.10 8.76
CA ILE A 227 -16.31 -3.10 10.23
C ILE A 227 -17.20 -4.25 10.74
N GLN A 228 -18.19 -4.68 9.96
CA GLN A 228 -19.16 -5.72 10.33
C GLN A 228 -18.94 -6.96 9.48
N SER A 229 -17.94 -7.76 9.84
CA SER A 229 -17.63 -9.04 9.20
C SER A 229 -18.49 -10.19 9.72
N GLU A 230 -19.07 -10.04 10.92
CA GLU A 230 -19.93 -11.03 11.55
C GLU A 230 -21.24 -10.38 12.02
N LEU A 231 -22.37 -11.03 11.75
CA LEU A 231 -23.70 -10.58 12.14
C LEU A 231 -24.51 -11.74 12.71
N CYS A 232 -25.07 -11.56 13.91
CA CYS A 232 -25.98 -12.54 14.51
C CYS A 232 -27.41 -12.04 14.51
N VAL A 233 -28.31 -12.88 13.99
CA VAL A 233 -29.75 -12.61 13.89
C VAL A 233 -30.48 -13.54 14.83
N GLU A 234 -31.30 -12.97 15.72
CA GLU A 234 -32.21 -13.74 16.55
C GLU A 234 -33.50 -14.08 15.77
N ILE A 235 -33.90 -15.33 15.88
CA ILE A 235 -35.13 -15.86 15.28
C ILE A 235 -36.15 -15.97 16.40
N ILE A 236 -37.20 -15.14 16.32
CA ILE A 236 -38.24 -15.01 17.33
C ILE A 236 -39.56 -15.51 16.74
N HIS A 237 -40.28 -16.33 17.49
CA HIS A 237 -41.62 -16.80 17.14
C HIS A 237 -42.49 -16.77 18.39
N ALA A 238 -43.70 -16.20 18.28
CA ALA A 238 -44.64 -16.10 19.39
C ALA A 238 -44.02 -15.52 20.68
N ASN A 239 -43.26 -14.42 20.56
CA ASN A 239 -42.53 -13.75 21.65
C ASN A 239 -41.48 -14.61 22.37
N LYS A 240 -41.07 -15.74 21.78
CA LYS A 240 -39.99 -16.58 22.28
C LYS A 240 -38.87 -16.69 21.25
N THR A 241 -37.63 -16.47 21.68
CA THR A 241 -36.45 -16.70 20.83
C THR A 241 -36.29 -18.20 20.61
N ILE A 242 -36.44 -18.64 19.35
CA ILE A 242 -36.28 -20.04 18.95
C ILE A 242 -34.79 -20.37 18.76
N GLY A 243 -33.99 -19.42 18.27
CA GLY A 243 -32.58 -19.63 18.03
C GLY A 243 -31.88 -18.42 17.44
N THR A 244 -30.57 -18.56 17.21
CA THR A 244 -29.72 -17.51 16.65
C THR A 244 -28.99 -18.01 15.40
N ALA A 245 -28.96 -17.19 14.36
CA ALA A 245 -28.24 -17.45 13.12
C ALA A 245 -27.03 -16.52 13.04
N LYS A 246 -25.83 -17.09 12.87
CA LYS A 246 -24.58 -16.34 12.69
C LYS A 246 -24.19 -16.31 11.22
N PHE A 247 -24.06 -15.12 10.65
CA PHE A 247 -23.60 -14.89 9.29
C PHE A 247 -22.21 -14.27 9.31
N THR A 248 -21.29 -14.81 8.53
CA THR A 248 -19.91 -14.30 8.42
C THR A 248 -19.58 -13.99 6.98
N LYS A 249 -19.06 -12.79 6.73
CA LYS A 249 -18.59 -12.38 5.42
C LYS A 249 -17.23 -13.04 5.16
N LYS A 250 -17.17 -13.89 4.14
CA LYS A 250 -15.90 -14.38 3.58
C LYS A 250 -15.21 -13.28 2.76
N THR A 251 -13.94 -13.48 2.46
CA THR A 251 -13.16 -12.59 1.60
C THR A 251 -13.86 -12.37 0.27
N VAL A 252 -13.80 -11.13 -0.24
CA VAL A 252 -14.35 -10.79 -1.55
C VAL A 252 -13.28 -11.05 -2.58
N ASP A 253 -13.49 -12.08 -3.40
CA ASP A 253 -12.55 -12.44 -4.45
C ASP A 253 -12.99 -11.81 -5.78
N SER A 254 -12.21 -10.85 -6.27
CA SER A 254 -12.44 -10.22 -7.57
C SER A 254 -11.77 -11.04 -8.67
N GLN A 255 -12.57 -11.68 -9.53
CA GLN A 255 -12.06 -12.43 -10.67
C GLN A 255 -11.89 -11.51 -11.90
N CYS A 256 -10.70 -11.49 -12.48
CA CYS A 256 -10.45 -10.78 -13.73
C CYS A 256 -11.01 -11.60 -14.90
N SER A 257 -12.01 -11.04 -15.60
CA SER A 257 -12.47 -11.55 -16.89
C SER A 257 -11.62 -10.94 -18.00
N LYS A 258 -10.65 -11.72 -18.51
CA LYS A 258 -9.70 -11.24 -19.52
C LYS A 258 -10.37 -11.16 -20.89
N VAL A 259 -10.21 -10.03 -21.58
CA VAL A 259 -10.62 -9.82 -22.97
C VAL A 259 -9.40 -9.42 -23.80
N THR A 260 -9.22 -10.02 -24.97
CA THR A 260 -8.08 -9.72 -25.85
C THR A 260 -8.42 -8.57 -26.80
N HIS A 261 -7.63 -7.50 -26.78
CA HIS A 261 -7.77 -6.37 -27.71
C HIS A 261 -6.85 -6.49 -28.93
N PHE A 262 -5.55 -6.75 -28.73
CA PHE A 262 -4.57 -6.94 -29.80
C PHE A 262 -3.38 -7.76 -29.32
N PHE A 263 -2.64 -8.34 -30.26
CA PHE A 263 -1.41 -9.08 -30.01
C PHE A 263 -0.22 -8.25 -30.44
N THR A 264 0.82 -8.21 -29.61
CA THR A 264 2.12 -7.61 -29.96
C THR A 264 3.23 -8.64 -29.82
N ARG A 265 4.32 -8.46 -30.57
CA ARG A 265 5.51 -9.30 -30.54
C ARG A 265 6.77 -8.43 -30.65
N PRO A 266 7.89 -8.81 -30.04
CA PRO A 266 9.15 -8.10 -30.23
C PRO A 266 9.59 -8.20 -31.70
N THR A 267 9.96 -7.07 -32.28
CA THR A 267 10.39 -6.97 -33.68
C THR A 267 11.84 -6.54 -33.77
N LYS A 268 12.62 -7.17 -34.66
CA LYS A 268 13.96 -6.75 -35.04
C LYS A 268 13.91 -5.99 -36.37
N LEU A 269 14.54 -4.81 -36.37
CA LEU A 269 14.70 -3.96 -37.55
C LEU A 269 15.96 -4.36 -38.32
N GLN A 270 15.83 -4.52 -39.64
CA GLN A 270 16.95 -4.73 -40.55
C GLN A 270 16.88 -3.70 -41.66
N ILE A 271 17.99 -3.00 -41.92
CA ILE A 271 18.07 -1.96 -42.95
C ILE A 271 18.81 -2.53 -44.15
N PHE A 272 18.16 -2.48 -45.32
CA PHE A 272 18.77 -2.83 -46.60
C PHE A 272 18.91 -1.56 -47.43
N ASN A 273 20.06 -1.35 -48.07
CA ASN A 273 20.30 -0.13 -48.85
C ASN A 273 20.90 -0.41 -50.23
N SER A 274 20.75 0.57 -51.12
CA SER A 274 21.39 0.60 -52.44
C SER A 274 21.66 2.03 -52.85
N LYS A 275 22.92 2.36 -53.12
CA LYS A 275 23.32 3.68 -53.66
C LYS A 275 23.28 3.65 -55.19
N ARG A 276 22.65 4.66 -55.79
CA ARG A 276 22.64 4.88 -57.24
C ARG A 276 23.01 6.31 -57.57
N CYS A 277 23.88 6.48 -58.57
CA CYS A 277 24.23 7.80 -59.09
C CYS A 277 23.02 8.48 -59.76
N ALA A 278 23.07 9.80 -59.88
CA ALA A 278 22.04 10.53 -60.60
C ALA A 278 21.80 9.95 -62.00
N GLN A 279 20.54 9.79 -62.38
CA GLN A 279 20.08 9.20 -63.65
C GLN A 279 20.48 7.72 -63.85
N ALA A 280 21.01 7.05 -62.83
CA ALA A 280 21.30 5.62 -62.87
C ALA A 280 20.23 4.82 -62.11
N GLY A 281 19.70 3.77 -62.74
CA GLY A 281 18.66 2.93 -62.14
C GLY A 281 17.41 3.72 -61.80
N SER A 282 16.88 3.53 -60.59
CA SER A 282 15.69 4.24 -60.10
C SER A 282 15.98 5.68 -59.65
N CYS A 283 17.23 6.15 -59.68
CA CYS A 283 17.59 7.47 -59.18
C CYS A 283 17.31 8.58 -60.19
N THR A 284 16.08 9.13 -60.15
CA THR A 284 15.71 10.37 -60.84
C THR A 284 15.83 11.58 -59.89
N PRO A 285 15.99 12.82 -60.39
CA PRO A 285 16.22 14.01 -59.55
C PRO A 285 15.18 14.22 -58.43
N GLU A 286 13.92 13.87 -58.71
CA GLU A 286 12.78 14.02 -57.81
C GLU A 286 12.43 12.70 -57.09
N LYS A 287 13.19 11.61 -57.32
CA LYS A 287 12.81 10.30 -56.77
C LYS A 287 12.76 10.31 -55.26
N CYS A 288 13.77 10.89 -54.60
CA CYS A 288 13.79 10.91 -53.13
C CYS A 288 12.68 11.78 -52.52
N GLU A 289 12.14 12.75 -53.25
CA GLU A 289 11.05 13.61 -52.78
C GLU A 289 9.68 12.99 -53.03
N THR A 290 9.56 12.14 -54.05
CA THR A 290 8.30 11.52 -54.50
C THR A 290 8.12 10.07 -54.04
N LEU A 291 9.17 9.45 -53.49
CA LEU A 291 9.12 8.04 -53.05
C LEU A 291 8.12 7.86 -51.90
N GLN A 292 7.14 6.97 -52.11
CA GLN A 292 6.21 6.60 -51.04
C GLN A 292 6.76 5.47 -50.15
N PRO A 293 6.37 5.40 -48.87
CA PRO A 293 6.83 4.34 -47.96
C PRO A 293 6.46 2.91 -48.38
N ASN A 294 5.43 2.73 -49.20
CA ASN A 294 4.97 1.42 -49.68
C ASN A 294 5.39 1.15 -51.13
N GLU A 295 6.24 1.99 -51.70
CA GLU A 295 6.68 1.85 -53.10
C GLU A 295 7.81 0.82 -53.22
N THR A 296 7.69 -0.10 -54.17
CA THR A 296 8.74 -1.08 -54.42
C THR A 296 9.85 -0.51 -55.31
N ILE A 297 11.05 -0.37 -54.75
CA ILE A 297 12.26 0.07 -55.46
C ILE A 297 12.88 -1.12 -56.21
N HIS A 298 13.25 -0.93 -57.48
CA HIS A 298 13.76 -2.02 -58.33
C HIS A 298 15.02 -2.68 -57.75
N GLU A 299 15.94 -1.87 -57.22
CA GLU A 299 17.20 -2.28 -56.58
C GLU A 299 16.98 -3.12 -55.31
N LEU A 300 15.84 -2.97 -54.66
CA LEU A 300 15.52 -3.57 -53.37
C LEU A 300 14.32 -4.54 -53.47
N LYS A 301 13.97 -4.98 -54.68
CA LYS A 301 12.84 -5.89 -54.93
C LYS A 301 12.94 -7.21 -54.13
N TYR A 302 14.15 -7.68 -53.85
CA TYR A 302 14.39 -8.92 -53.12
C TYR A 302 13.96 -8.85 -51.63
N VAL A 303 13.93 -7.65 -51.05
CA VAL A 303 13.47 -7.40 -49.65
C VAL A 303 12.05 -6.91 -49.56
N ALA A 304 11.48 -6.38 -50.65
CA ALA A 304 10.08 -5.94 -50.72
C ALA A 304 9.05 -7.04 -50.44
N LYS A 305 9.46 -8.32 -50.41
CA LYS A 305 8.61 -9.45 -49.98
C LYS A 305 8.33 -9.50 -48.47
N TYR A 306 9.07 -8.73 -47.67
CA TYR A 306 8.91 -8.68 -46.22
C TYR A 306 8.19 -7.41 -45.78
N PRO A 307 7.47 -7.43 -44.64
CA PRO A 307 6.82 -6.23 -44.13
C PRO A 307 7.89 -5.19 -43.79
N GLY A 308 7.69 -3.97 -44.29
CA GLY A 308 8.69 -2.92 -44.23
C GLY A 308 8.24 -1.67 -44.94
N TYR A 309 9.08 -0.64 -44.91
CA TYR A 309 8.87 0.56 -45.68
C TYR A 309 10.15 0.99 -46.41
N SER A 310 9.98 1.61 -47.57
CA SER A 310 11.05 2.19 -48.37
C SER A 310 11.31 3.65 -48.00
N GLY A 311 12.58 4.06 -48.08
CA GLY A 311 13.03 5.43 -47.88
C GLY A 311 14.10 5.82 -48.90
N CYS A 312 14.33 7.12 -49.04
CA CYS A 312 15.36 7.66 -49.92
C CYS A 312 16.02 8.88 -49.28
N LEU A 313 17.35 8.92 -49.34
CA LEU A 313 18.15 10.04 -48.88
C LEU A 313 19.04 10.51 -50.03
N ARG A 314 19.24 11.82 -50.16
CA ARG A 314 20.21 12.36 -51.12
C ARG A 314 21.63 12.17 -50.56
N SER A 315 22.49 11.60 -51.38
CA SER A 315 23.90 11.35 -51.08
C SER A 315 24.79 12.14 -52.04
N CYS A 316 26.09 12.22 -51.72
CA CYS A 316 27.03 12.95 -52.56
C CYS A 316 27.18 12.31 -53.94
N GLY A 317 27.19 13.16 -54.96
CA GLY A 317 27.52 12.84 -56.34
C GLY A 317 28.90 13.34 -56.73
N GLY A 318 29.27 13.16 -58.00
CA GLY A 318 30.58 13.54 -58.53
C GLY A 318 31.62 12.44 -58.42
N MET A 319 32.76 12.67 -59.09
CA MET A 319 33.78 11.65 -59.32
C MET A 319 34.38 11.14 -58.00
N PHE A 320 34.53 12.03 -57.01
CA PHE A 320 34.99 11.70 -55.65
C PHE A 320 34.01 10.82 -54.86
N CYS A 321 32.74 10.74 -55.29
CA CYS A 321 31.70 9.93 -54.67
C CYS A 321 31.33 8.68 -55.49
N GLY A 322 32.15 8.33 -56.48
CA GLY A 322 31.97 7.17 -57.36
C GLY A 322 30.96 7.37 -58.48
N CYS A 323 30.60 8.62 -58.79
CA CYS A 323 29.60 8.97 -59.80
C CYS A 323 30.19 9.87 -60.88
N PHE A 324 29.86 9.64 -62.15
CA PHE A 324 30.36 10.49 -63.24
C PHE A 324 29.78 11.91 -63.20
N MET A 325 28.50 12.04 -62.87
CA MET A 325 27.80 13.33 -62.78
C MET A 325 27.92 13.94 -61.39
N HIS A 326 28.03 15.28 -61.33
CA HIS A 326 28.06 16.08 -60.10
C HIS A 326 26.67 16.27 -59.45
N LEU A 327 25.64 15.68 -60.04
CA LEU A 327 24.28 15.65 -59.50
C LEU A 327 24.20 14.72 -58.27
N PRO A 328 23.34 15.01 -57.28
CA PRO A 328 23.22 14.22 -56.07
C PRO A 328 22.83 12.77 -56.39
N ALA A 329 23.46 11.82 -55.69
CA ALA A 329 23.12 10.40 -55.78
C ALA A 329 21.91 10.09 -54.90
N CYS A 330 21.19 9.01 -55.21
CA CYS A 330 20.09 8.51 -54.38
C CYS A 330 20.58 7.35 -53.53
N TRP A 331 20.36 7.47 -52.23
CA TRP A 331 20.58 6.42 -51.25
C TRP A 331 19.23 5.81 -50.90
N LEU A 332 18.94 4.67 -51.50
CA LEU A 332 17.65 3.98 -51.38
C LEU A 332 17.73 3.01 -50.21
N GLU A 333 16.75 3.03 -49.31
CA GLU A 333 16.69 2.19 -48.13
C GLU A 333 15.37 1.43 -48.05
N PHE A 334 15.40 0.25 -47.45
CA PHE A 334 14.23 -0.53 -47.10
C PHE A 334 14.38 -1.04 -45.67
N LEU A 335 13.48 -0.58 -44.79
CA LEU A 335 13.43 -1.01 -43.40
C LEU A 335 12.53 -2.23 -43.29
N LYS A 336 13.12 -3.39 -42.99
CA LYS A 336 12.39 -4.65 -42.80
C LYS A 336 12.07 -4.87 -41.32
N TYR A 337 10.81 -5.15 -41.03
CA TYR A 337 10.36 -5.67 -39.74
C TYR A 337 10.41 -7.19 -39.76
N SER A 338 11.10 -7.79 -38.80
CA SER A 338 11.11 -9.24 -38.60
C SER A 338 10.73 -9.57 -37.17
N VAL A 339 9.99 -10.66 -36.97
CA VAL A 339 9.69 -11.15 -35.63
C VAL A 339 11.01 -11.60 -35.01
N ALA A 340 11.36 -11.03 -33.85
CA ALA A 340 12.55 -11.46 -33.14
C ALA A 340 12.32 -12.90 -32.65
N PRO A 341 13.26 -13.84 -32.91
CA PRO A 341 13.17 -15.17 -32.32
C PRO A 341 13.18 -15.02 -30.80
N ILE A 342 12.23 -15.69 -30.15
CA ILE A 342 12.10 -15.71 -28.69
C ILE A 342 13.41 -16.32 -28.16
N GLY A 343 14.26 -15.49 -27.54
CA GLY A 343 15.55 -15.91 -26.97
C GLY A 343 16.78 -15.13 -27.41
N LEU A 344 16.67 -14.20 -28.38
CA LEU A 344 17.78 -13.30 -28.73
C LEU A 344 17.37 -11.86 -28.43
N GLN A 345 17.59 -11.44 -27.18
CA GLN A 345 17.72 -10.02 -26.86
C GLN A 345 18.79 -9.43 -27.78
N PRO A 346 18.52 -8.31 -28.49
CA PRO A 346 19.58 -7.58 -29.15
C PRO A 346 20.49 -7.00 -28.06
N SER A 347 21.68 -7.58 -27.95
CA SER A 347 22.84 -6.92 -27.38
C SER A 347 23.06 -5.62 -28.17
N LEU A 348 22.79 -4.50 -27.53
CA LEU A 348 23.05 -3.16 -28.05
C LEU A 348 24.30 -2.63 -27.37
#